data_AF-A0A849FM29-F1
#
_entry.id   AF-A0A849FM29-F1
#
_cell.length_a   1.000
_cell.length_b   1.000
_cell.length_c   1.000
_cell.angle_alpha   90.00
_cell.angle_beta   90.00
_cell.angle_gamma   90.00
#
_symmetry.space_group_name_H-M   'P 1'
#
loop_
_entity.id
_entity.type
_entity.pdbx_description
1 polymer ?
#
loop_
_entity_poly.entity_id
_entity_poly.type
_entity_poly.pdbx_seq_one_letter_code
_entity_poly.pdbx_strand_id
1 'polypeptide(L)'
;MMNLKFAFPLVLLCALLCASCGGKKGASSTTGWNYNDPKMGGFEKTDYDGQVTGPNLVLVQGGTFPMGLTDQDVTFEWDNVPRRVTVSSFYMDETEVTNVDYREYLYWLGRVFGETYPEHVKRAFPDSLVWREELSYNEPLVETYFRYPSYDEYPVVGVSWVQANEYAKWRTDRVNEMILMKKGILNFTQDQKDEDNFDSEAYLAGQYTGDVRKNLKNLGNGGERQVKMEDGIMLPPYR
;
A
#
# COMPACT_ATOMS: atom_id res chain seq x y z
N MET A 1 -26.78 -17.57 58.35
CA MET A 1 -27.44 -16.31 57.95
C MET A 1 -26.36 -15.25 57.78
N MET A 2 -25.85 -15.09 56.56
CA MET A 2 -24.78 -14.15 56.25
C MET A 2 -25.39 -12.73 56.14
N ASN A 3 -24.81 -11.75 56.82
CA ASN A 3 -25.39 -10.43 57.02
C ASN A 3 -25.58 -9.65 55.71
N LEU A 4 -26.81 -9.65 55.18
CA LEU A 4 -27.24 -8.91 53.98
C LEU A 4 -27.00 -7.38 54.09
N LYS A 5 -26.82 -6.87 55.31
CA LYS A 5 -26.55 -5.45 55.60
C LYS A 5 -25.14 -4.97 55.18
N PHE A 6 -24.18 -5.87 55.00
CA PHE A 6 -22.82 -5.51 54.55
C PHE A 6 -22.62 -5.62 53.02
N ALA A 7 -23.51 -6.32 52.31
CA ALA A 7 -23.44 -6.45 50.85
C ALA A 7 -23.91 -5.18 50.13
N PHE A 8 -24.90 -4.46 50.69
CA PHE A 8 -25.47 -3.25 50.10
C PHE A 8 -24.47 -2.08 49.94
N PRO A 9 -23.64 -1.72 50.95
CA PRO A 9 -22.64 -0.66 50.79
C PRO A 9 -21.49 -1.05 49.86
N LEU A 10 -21.15 -2.34 49.77
CA LEU A 10 -20.10 -2.85 48.87
C LEU A 10 -20.51 -2.74 47.39
N VAL A 11 -21.77 -3.05 47.08
CA VAL A 11 -22.33 -2.92 45.72
C VAL A 11 -22.45 -1.44 45.32
N LEU A 12 -22.81 -0.55 46.26
CA LEU A 12 -22.87 0.89 46.01
C LEU A 12 -21.48 1.50 45.75
N LEU A 13 -20.45 1.02 46.48
CA LEU A 13 -19.06 1.43 46.28
C LEU A 13 -18.51 0.93 44.94
N CYS A 14 -18.82 -0.30 44.53
CA CYS A 14 -18.49 -0.80 43.19
C CYS A 14 -19.21 -0.01 42.08
N ALA A 15 -20.47 0.37 42.26
CA ALA A 15 -21.21 1.19 41.30
C ALA A 15 -20.60 2.61 41.15
N LEU A 16 -20.12 3.20 42.25
CA LEU A 16 -19.42 4.49 42.25
C LEU A 16 -18.04 4.41 41.60
N LEU A 17 -17.32 3.29 41.76
CA LEU A 17 -16.04 3.05 41.09
C LEU A 17 -16.21 2.84 39.58
N CYS A 18 -17.30 2.19 39.13
CA CYS A 18 -17.60 2.04 37.70
C CYS A 18 -18.00 3.37 37.02
N ALA A 19 -18.55 4.34 37.75
CA ALA A 19 -18.90 5.65 37.20
C ALA A 19 -17.68 6.59 36.98
N SER A 20 -16.57 6.32 37.67
CA SER A 20 -15.37 7.19 37.63
C SER A 20 -14.48 6.96 36.41
N CYS A 21 -14.58 5.79 35.75
CA CYS A 21 -13.82 5.46 34.54
C CYS A 21 -14.54 5.80 33.22
N GLY A 22 -15.50 6.74 33.25
CA GLY A 22 -16.17 7.27 32.07
C GLY A 22 -15.35 8.35 31.38
N GLY A 23 -14.16 8.01 30.86
CA GLY A 23 -13.39 8.93 30.02
C GLY A 23 -14.25 9.41 28.84
N LYS A 24 -14.33 10.72 28.62
CA LYS A 24 -15.10 11.33 27.53
C LYS A 24 -14.64 10.73 26.18
N LYS A 25 -15.47 9.86 25.60
CA LYS A 25 -15.24 9.29 24.26
C LYS A 25 -15.19 10.46 23.27
N GLY A 26 -14.02 10.69 22.68
CA GLY A 26 -13.81 11.78 21.73
C GLY A 26 -13.00 12.97 22.25
N ALA A 27 -12.50 12.97 23.49
CA ALA A 27 -11.53 13.97 23.94
C ALA A 27 -10.09 13.47 23.81
N SER A 28 -9.18 14.38 23.44
CA SER A 28 -7.75 14.13 23.38
C SER A 28 -7.18 13.88 24.77
N SER A 29 -6.47 12.76 24.93
CA SER A 29 -5.79 12.42 26.18
C SER A 29 -4.64 13.36 26.50
N THR A 30 -4.01 13.96 25.48
CA THR A 30 -2.84 14.82 25.64
C THR A 30 -3.23 16.28 25.88
N THR A 31 -4.26 16.77 25.19
CA THR A 31 -4.64 18.19 25.23
C THR A 31 -5.97 18.46 25.93
N GLY A 32 -6.83 17.44 26.12
CA GLY A 32 -8.17 17.59 26.67
C GLY A 32 -9.20 18.19 25.71
N TRP A 33 -8.82 18.51 24.47
CA TRP A 33 -9.71 19.06 23.45
C TRP A 33 -10.55 17.96 22.82
N ASN A 34 -11.81 18.25 22.48
CA ASN A 34 -12.67 17.32 21.77
C ASN A 34 -12.27 17.21 20.30
N TYR A 35 -12.28 15.99 19.78
CA TYR A 35 -12.16 15.69 18.37
C TYR A 35 -13.48 15.96 17.64
N ASN A 36 -13.42 16.29 16.35
CA ASN A 36 -14.56 16.49 15.46
C ASN A 36 -15.51 17.63 15.86
N ASP A 37 -15.07 18.58 16.70
CA ASP A 37 -15.86 19.75 17.09
C ASP A 37 -15.54 20.98 16.20
N PRO A 38 -16.50 21.48 15.38
CA PRO A 38 -16.31 22.66 14.52
C PRO A 38 -15.89 23.92 15.28
N LYS A 39 -16.37 24.06 16.52
CA LYS A 39 -16.13 25.23 17.37
C LYS A 39 -14.72 25.25 17.97
N MET A 40 -14.05 24.11 18.01
CA MET A 40 -12.77 23.88 18.71
C MET A 40 -11.63 23.60 17.72
N GLY A 41 -11.68 24.23 16.54
CA GLY A 41 -10.62 24.11 15.52
C GLY A 41 -10.82 22.96 14.52
N GLY A 42 -11.91 22.21 14.60
CA GLY A 42 -12.33 21.28 13.55
C GLY A 42 -11.36 20.13 13.27
N PHE A 43 -10.52 19.76 14.23
CA PHE A 43 -9.59 18.64 14.06
C PHE A 43 -10.37 17.33 13.91
N GLU A 44 -10.18 16.68 12.78
CA GLU A 44 -10.91 15.47 12.43
C GLU A 44 -10.15 14.23 12.89
N LYS A 45 -10.84 13.33 13.58
CA LYS A 45 -10.38 11.98 13.84
C LYS A 45 -11.39 11.00 13.24
N THR A 46 -10.93 10.25 12.25
CA THR A 46 -11.67 9.12 11.67
C THR A 46 -11.52 7.88 12.54
N ASP A 47 -12.57 7.07 12.57
CA ASP A 47 -12.51 5.73 13.16
C ASP A 47 -11.88 4.79 12.11
N TYR A 48 -10.65 4.33 12.39
CA TYR A 48 -9.89 3.47 11.49
C TYR A 48 -9.98 2.01 11.94
N ASP A 49 -10.63 1.19 11.12
CA ASP A 49 -10.85 -0.23 11.40
C ASP A 49 -9.64 -1.12 11.07
N GLY A 50 -8.58 -0.56 10.49
CA GLY A 50 -7.37 -1.27 10.06
C GLY A 50 -7.15 -1.26 8.55
N GLN A 51 -5.95 -1.65 8.14
CA GLN A 51 -5.55 -1.66 6.74
C GLN A 51 -6.08 -2.90 6.05
N VAL A 52 -6.79 -2.72 4.94
CA VAL A 52 -7.14 -3.84 4.05
C VAL A 52 -5.90 -4.34 3.32
N THR A 53 -5.80 -5.65 3.11
CA THR A 53 -4.71 -6.25 2.33
C THR A 53 -4.86 -5.86 0.86
N GLY A 54 -3.81 -5.31 0.26
CA GLY A 54 -3.78 -5.05 -1.17
C GLY A 54 -3.78 -6.35 -2.00
N PRO A 55 -3.97 -6.25 -3.32
CA PRO A 55 -3.95 -7.42 -4.19
C PRO A 55 -2.57 -8.09 -4.18
N ASN A 56 -2.55 -9.42 -4.09
CA ASN A 56 -1.34 -10.25 -4.05
C ASN A 56 -0.39 -9.96 -2.87
N LEU A 57 -0.87 -9.35 -1.77
CA LEU A 57 -0.06 -9.04 -0.59
C LEU A 57 -0.36 -9.97 0.59
N VAL A 58 0.70 -10.45 1.24
CA VAL A 58 0.64 -11.18 2.51
C VAL A 58 1.26 -10.36 3.64
N LEU A 59 0.67 -10.43 4.84
CA LEU A 59 1.20 -9.78 6.04
C LEU A 59 2.35 -10.62 6.61
N VAL A 60 3.56 -10.05 6.59
CA VAL A 60 4.72 -10.58 7.30
C VAL A 60 4.75 -10.01 8.71
N GLN A 61 4.65 -10.89 9.70
CA GLN A 61 4.68 -10.48 11.11
C GLN A 61 6.08 -10.00 11.49
N GLY A 62 6.14 -8.83 12.13
CA GLY A 62 7.35 -8.28 12.68
C GLY A 62 7.89 -9.14 13.81
N GLY A 63 9.22 -9.16 13.92
CA GLY A 63 9.91 -9.99 14.88
C GLY A 63 11.42 -9.85 14.75
N THR A 64 12.12 -10.54 15.65
CA THR A 64 13.59 -10.62 15.62
C THR A 64 13.99 -12.00 15.16
N PHE A 65 14.80 -12.08 14.12
CA PHE A 65 15.34 -13.33 13.60
C PHE A 65 16.86 -13.22 13.35
N PRO A 66 17.62 -14.33 13.42
CA PRO A 66 19.01 -14.35 12.98
C PRO A 66 19.06 -14.30 11.45
N MET A 67 19.61 -13.22 10.91
CA MET A 67 19.86 -13.05 9.48
C MET A 67 21.29 -13.46 9.17
N GLY A 68 21.43 -14.42 8.27
CA GLY A 68 22.71 -14.90 7.74
C GLY A 68 22.89 -16.39 7.90
N LEU A 69 24.08 -16.89 7.61
CA LEU A 69 24.35 -18.32 7.62
C LEU A 69 24.48 -18.80 9.07
N THR A 70 23.58 -19.68 9.51
CA THR A 70 23.63 -20.31 10.85
C THR A 70 24.35 -21.65 10.85
N ASP A 71 24.37 -22.33 9.69
CA ASP A 71 24.94 -23.66 9.51
C ASP A 71 26.30 -23.59 8.80
N GLN A 72 27.13 -24.63 8.95
CA GLN A 72 28.49 -24.64 8.39
C GLN A 72 28.45 -25.03 6.92
N ASP A 73 28.78 -24.10 6.01
CA ASP A 73 28.91 -24.38 4.58
C ASP A 73 30.24 -25.11 4.27
N VAL A 74 30.19 -26.06 3.34
CA VAL A 74 31.30 -26.94 2.94
C VAL A 74 32.39 -26.16 2.19
N THR A 75 32.02 -25.05 1.55
CA THR A 75 32.91 -24.16 0.79
C THR A 75 33.74 -23.22 1.66
N PHE A 76 33.47 -23.14 2.97
CA PHE A 76 34.16 -22.24 3.92
C PHE A 76 34.27 -20.77 3.42
N GLU A 77 33.26 -20.27 2.71
CA GLU A 77 33.17 -18.84 2.35
C GLU A 77 32.47 -18.07 3.49
N TRP A 78 33.14 -17.03 4.02
CA TRP A 78 32.71 -16.30 5.24
C TRP A 78 32.06 -14.94 4.92
N ASP A 79 31.25 -14.89 3.88
CA ASP A 79 30.64 -13.61 3.43
C ASP A 79 29.30 -13.31 4.14
N ASN A 80 28.81 -14.23 4.98
CA ASN A 80 27.48 -14.14 5.58
C ASN A 80 27.49 -14.35 7.11
N VAL A 81 28.03 -13.37 7.84
CA VAL A 81 28.09 -13.40 9.32
C VAL A 81 26.68 -13.27 9.92
N PRO A 82 26.21 -14.24 10.73
CA PRO A 82 24.86 -14.21 11.29
C PRO A 82 24.71 -13.06 12.29
N ARG A 83 23.71 -12.21 12.07
CA ARG A 83 23.36 -11.07 12.94
C ARG A 83 21.87 -11.08 13.28
N ARG A 84 21.51 -10.72 14.50
CA ARG A 84 20.10 -10.60 14.90
C ARG A 84 19.53 -9.30 14.34
N VAL A 85 18.51 -9.42 13.50
CA VAL A 85 17.81 -8.27 12.91
C VAL A 85 16.38 -8.27 13.41
N THR A 86 15.89 -7.09 13.78
CA THR A 86 14.48 -6.86 14.13
C THR A 86 13.84 -6.08 13.00
N VAL A 87 12.72 -6.59 12.48
CA VAL A 87 11.95 -5.96 11.41
C VAL A 87 10.53 -5.72 11.91
N SER A 88 9.96 -4.57 11.57
CA SER A 88 8.54 -4.25 11.83
C SER A 88 7.63 -5.11 10.95
N SER A 89 6.36 -5.30 11.32
CA SER A 89 5.41 -5.98 10.42
C SER A 89 5.24 -5.18 9.13
N PHE A 90 5.20 -5.86 7.99
CA PHE A 90 5.03 -5.25 6.68
C PHE A 90 4.31 -6.21 5.73
N TYR A 91 3.88 -5.70 4.57
CA TYR A 91 3.27 -6.52 3.53
C TYR A 91 4.30 -6.83 2.44
N MET A 92 4.30 -8.06 1.93
CA MET A 92 5.14 -8.50 0.82
C MET A 92 4.27 -9.19 -0.22
N ASP A 93 4.67 -9.14 -1.49
CA ASP A 93 4.02 -9.94 -2.52
C ASP A 93 4.17 -11.43 -2.24
N GLU A 94 3.11 -12.20 -2.47
CA GLU A 94 3.12 -13.66 -2.28
C GLU A 94 3.95 -14.36 -3.36
N THR A 95 3.95 -13.82 -4.58
CA THR A 95 4.67 -14.35 -5.75
C THR A 95 5.53 -13.27 -6.39
N GLU A 96 6.50 -13.66 -7.20
CA GLU A 96 7.19 -12.73 -8.07
C GLU A 96 6.21 -12.06 -9.06
N VAL A 97 6.62 -10.90 -9.59
CA VAL A 97 5.88 -10.21 -10.64
C VAL A 97 5.94 -11.04 -11.92
N THR A 98 4.78 -11.37 -12.48
CA THR A 98 4.68 -12.21 -13.68
C THR A 98 4.83 -11.40 -14.97
N ASN A 99 5.09 -12.08 -16.08
CA ASN A 99 5.12 -11.46 -17.41
C ASN A 99 3.78 -10.82 -17.79
N VAL A 100 2.64 -11.39 -17.37
CA VAL A 100 1.32 -10.77 -17.62
C VAL A 100 1.15 -9.46 -16.85
N ASP A 101 1.54 -9.42 -15.58
CA ASP A 101 1.43 -8.20 -14.76
C ASP A 101 2.32 -7.08 -15.30
N TYR A 102 3.55 -7.42 -15.74
CA TYR A 102 4.46 -6.44 -16.32
C TYR A 102 3.99 -5.95 -17.70
N ARG A 103 3.33 -6.80 -18.49
CA ARG A 103 2.70 -6.36 -19.76
C ARG A 103 1.48 -5.47 -19.52
N GLU A 104 0.71 -5.71 -18.46
CA GLU A 104 -0.33 -4.78 -18.04
C GLU A 104 0.26 -3.41 -17.75
N TYR A 105 1.36 -3.34 -16.99
CA TYR A 105 2.10 -2.10 -16.76
C TYR A 105 2.48 -1.39 -18.07
N LEU A 106 3.12 -2.09 -19.00
CA LEU A 106 3.52 -1.51 -20.29
C LEU A 106 2.32 -1.04 -21.13
N TYR A 107 1.20 -1.75 -21.08
CA TYR A 107 -0.03 -1.36 -21.76
C TYR A 107 -0.56 -0.03 -21.23
N TRP A 108 -0.64 0.12 -19.90
CA TRP A 108 -1.08 1.37 -19.28
C TRP A 108 -0.10 2.51 -19.51
N LEU A 109 1.20 2.24 -19.42
CA LEU A 109 2.23 3.23 -19.70
C LEU A 109 2.17 3.73 -21.14
N GLY A 110 1.99 2.82 -22.10
CA GLY A 110 1.81 3.13 -23.51
C GLY A 110 0.54 3.92 -23.80
N ARG A 111 -0.54 3.65 -23.07
CA ARG A 111 -1.80 4.39 -23.18
C ARG A 111 -1.69 5.83 -22.69
N VAL A 112 -1.02 6.05 -21.56
CA VAL A 112 -0.92 7.38 -20.93
C VAL A 112 0.13 8.25 -21.60
N PHE A 113 1.31 7.69 -21.94
CA PHE A 113 2.47 8.45 -22.41
C PHE A 113 2.91 8.11 -23.84
N GLY A 114 2.28 7.15 -24.53
CA GLY A 114 2.77 6.67 -25.83
C GLY A 114 2.76 7.71 -26.94
N GLU A 115 1.83 8.67 -26.90
CA GLU A 115 1.75 9.76 -27.88
C GLU A 115 2.79 10.85 -27.60
N THR A 116 2.97 11.24 -26.34
CA THR A 116 3.76 12.41 -25.94
C THR A 116 5.21 12.07 -25.61
N TYR A 117 5.44 10.95 -24.93
CA TYR A 117 6.76 10.50 -24.47
C TYR A 117 7.04 9.02 -24.85
N PRO A 118 7.15 8.69 -26.14
CA PRO A 118 7.39 7.31 -26.59
C PRO A 118 8.71 6.71 -26.07
N GLU A 119 9.72 7.54 -25.85
CA GLU A 119 11.02 7.09 -25.30
C GLU A 119 10.92 6.64 -23.84
N HIS A 120 9.98 7.21 -23.07
CA HIS A 120 9.71 6.77 -21.70
C HIS A 120 9.16 5.34 -21.69
N VAL A 121 8.20 5.07 -22.59
CA VAL A 121 7.60 3.73 -22.75
C VAL A 121 8.63 2.71 -23.22
N LYS A 122 9.48 3.07 -24.20
CA LYS A 122 10.54 2.17 -24.69
C LYS A 122 11.53 1.78 -23.60
N ARG A 123 11.89 2.71 -22.70
CA ARG A 123 12.80 2.44 -21.59
C ARG A 123 12.21 1.46 -20.58
N ALA A 124 10.89 1.39 -20.45
CA ALA A 124 10.25 0.46 -19.53
C ALA A 124 10.27 -1.00 -20.04
N PHE A 125 10.60 -1.28 -21.31
CA PHE A 125 10.67 -2.66 -21.78
C PHE A 125 11.83 -3.43 -21.14
N PRO A 126 11.62 -4.71 -20.73
CA PRO A 126 12.70 -5.56 -20.24
C PRO A 126 13.72 -5.87 -21.35
N ASP A 127 14.97 -6.11 -20.97
CA ASP A 127 16.01 -6.55 -21.89
C ASP A 127 15.83 -8.03 -22.26
N SER A 128 15.37 -8.29 -23.48
CA SER A 128 15.24 -9.64 -24.03
C SER A 128 16.59 -10.34 -24.28
N LEU A 129 17.68 -9.59 -24.40
CA LEU A 129 19.01 -10.14 -24.73
C LEU A 129 19.68 -10.83 -23.55
N VAL A 130 19.12 -10.71 -22.34
CA VAL A 130 19.61 -11.40 -21.12
C VAL A 130 19.71 -12.92 -21.30
N TRP A 131 18.93 -13.49 -22.22
CA TRP A 131 18.95 -14.93 -22.51
C TRP A 131 20.12 -15.37 -23.39
N ARG A 132 20.83 -14.44 -24.05
CA ARG A 132 21.95 -14.76 -24.93
C ARG A 132 23.21 -15.04 -24.13
N GLU A 133 23.73 -16.25 -24.30
CA GLU A 133 25.06 -16.64 -23.84
C GLU A 133 25.82 -17.32 -25.00
N GLU A 134 27.13 -17.12 -25.08
CA GLU A 134 27.95 -17.50 -26.24
C GLU A 134 27.85 -18.99 -26.64
N LEU A 135 27.58 -19.88 -25.68
CA LEU A 135 27.51 -21.33 -25.89
C LEU A 135 26.13 -21.94 -25.59
N SER A 136 25.10 -21.11 -25.38
CA SER A 136 23.74 -21.58 -25.04
C SER A 136 22.77 -21.45 -26.21
N TYR A 137 21.90 -22.45 -26.41
CA TYR A 137 20.83 -22.39 -27.40
C TYR A 137 19.54 -21.79 -26.79
N ASN A 138 19.56 -20.49 -26.51
CA ASN A 138 18.46 -19.76 -25.87
C ASN A 138 17.74 -18.76 -26.78
N GLU A 139 18.07 -18.69 -28.07
CA GLU A 139 17.42 -17.77 -29.03
C GLU A 139 15.88 -17.82 -29.01
N PRO A 140 15.21 -19.00 -28.85
CA PRO A 140 13.76 -19.01 -28.74
C PRO A 140 13.22 -18.20 -27.54
N LEU A 141 13.94 -18.13 -26.42
CA LEU A 141 13.53 -17.40 -25.23
C LEU A 141 13.64 -15.88 -25.43
N VAL A 142 14.61 -15.41 -26.22
CA VAL A 142 14.77 -14.00 -26.58
C VAL A 142 13.49 -13.47 -27.23
N GLU A 143 12.87 -14.26 -28.12
CA GLU A 143 11.68 -13.86 -28.85
C GLU A 143 10.38 -14.14 -28.10
N THR A 144 10.32 -15.27 -27.39
CA THR A 144 9.06 -15.79 -26.86
C THR A 144 8.84 -15.51 -25.38
N TYR A 145 9.88 -15.42 -24.54
CA TYR A 145 9.71 -15.44 -23.08
C TYR A 145 8.79 -14.34 -22.55
N PHE A 146 9.05 -13.09 -22.92
CA PHE A 146 8.22 -11.97 -22.46
C PHE A 146 6.90 -11.83 -23.24
N ARG A 147 6.83 -12.37 -24.47
CA ARG A 147 5.77 -12.02 -25.43
C ARG A 147 4.70 -13.10 -25.57
N TYR A 148 5.09 -14.36 -25.47
CA TYR A 148 4.24 -15.49 -25.85
C TYR A 148 3.38 -15.97 -24.67
N PRO A 149 2.07 -16.27 -24.90
CA PRO A 149 1.12 -16.61 -23.84
C PRO A 149 1.52 -17.75 -22.89
N SER A 150 2.35 -18.71 -23.33
CA SER A 150 2.76 -19.83 -22.46
C SER A 150 3.64 -19.39 -21.28
N TYR A 151 4.24 -18.20 -21.36
CA TYR A 151 5.12 -17.67 -20.33
C TYR A 151 4.46 -16.59 -19.47
N ASP A 152 3.13 -16.42 -19.57
CA ASP A 152 2.40 -15.34 -18.92
C ASP A 152 2.54 -15.36 -17.39
N GLU A 153 2.49 -16.55 -16.78
CA GLU A 153 2.60 -16.75 -15.33
C GLU A 153 4.05 -16.89 -14.84
N TYR A 154 5.04 -16.80 -15.74
CA TYR A 154 6.45 -16.87 -15.37
C TYR A 154 6.93 -15.51 -14.86
N PRO A 155 7.94 -15.47 -13.96
CA PRO A 155 8.47 -14.22 -13.45
C PRO A 155 9.06 -13.38 -14.58
N VAL A 156 8.93 -12.05 -14.47
CA VAL A 156 9.58 -11.15 -15.42
C VAL A 156 11.10 -11.14 -15.22
N VAL A 157 11.85 -11.23 -16.32
CA VAL A 157 13.32 -11.28 -16.34
C VAL A 157 13.86 -10.19 -17.27
N GLY A 158 15.08 -9.71 -17.01
CA GLY A 158 15.71 -8.63 -17.79
C GLY A 158 15.27 -7.24 -17.35
N VAL A 159 14.82 -7.08 -16.09
CA VAL A 159 14.37 -5.81 -15.51
C VAL A 159 15.47 -5.24 -14.61
N SER A 160 15.77 -3.96 -14.79
CA SER A 160 16.70 -3.20 -13.95
C SER A 160 16.05 -2.73 -12.64
N TRP A 161 16.87 -2.39 -11.66
CA TRP A 161 16.38 -1.83 -10.39
C TRP A 161 15.52 -0.57 -10.58
N VAL A 162 15.87 0.30 -11.53
CA VAL A 162 15.08 1.51 -11.82
C VAL A 162 13.70 1.14 -12.37
N GLN A 163 13.65 0.23 -13.34
CA GLN A 163 12.38 -0.25 -13.91
C GLN A 163 11.50 -0.96 -12.87
N ALA A 164 12.09 -1.69 -11.93
CA ALA A 164 11.36 -2.34 -10.84
C ALA A 164 10.70 -1.30 -9.90
N ASN A 165 11.40 -0.21 -9.56
CA ASN A 165 10.82 0.86 -8.77
C ASN A 165 9.71 1.62 -9.53
N GLU A 166 9.90 1.88 -10.82
CA GLU A 166 8.88 2.53 -11.65
C GLU A 166 7.61 1.68 -11.74
N TYR A 167 7.75 0.35 -11.84
CA TYR A 167 6.64 -0.60 -11.75
C TYR A 167 5.94 -0.54 -10.39
N ALA A 168 6.69 -0.52 -9.28
CA ALA A 168 6.12 -0.41 -7.94
C ALA A 168 5.37 0.91 -7.72
N LYS A 169 5.88 2.03 -8.25
CA LYS A 169 5.18 3.32 -8.24
C LYS A 169 3.86 3.22 -9.03
N TRP A 170 3.92 2.76 -10.27
CA TRP A 170 2.72 2.58 -11.09
C TRP A 170 1.67 1.68 -10.44
N ARG A 171 2.08 0.57 -9.82
CA ARG A 171 1.18 -0.33 -9.09
C ARG A 171 0.54 0.37 -7.90
N THR A 172 1.28 1.21 -7.17
CA THR A 172 0.75 2.06 -6.10
C THR A 172 -0.41 2.89 -6.61
N ASP A 173 -0.16 3.62 -7.70
CA ASP A 173 -1.14 4.53 -8.29
C ASP A 173 -2.37 3.78 -8.77
N ARG A 174 -2.17 2.68 -9.50
CA ARG A 174 -3.28 1.89 -10.03
C ARG A 174 -4.16 1.26 -8.95
N VAL A 175 -3.54 0.73 -7.89
CA VAL A 175 -4.28 0.11 -6.78
C VAL A 175 -5.04 1.17 -5.98
N ASN A 176 -4.41 2.31 -5.67
CA ASN A 176 -5.06 3.39 -4.93
C ASN A 176 -6.22 3.99 -5.73
N GLU A 177 -6.04 4.23 -7.03
CA GLU A 177 -7.12 4.67 -7.90
C GLU A 177 -8.29 3.69 -7.89
N MET A 178 -8.01 2.38 -7.99
CA MET A 178 -9.04 1.35 -7.95
C MET A 178 -9.77 1.33 -6.60
N ILE A 179 -9.08 1.57 -5.48
CA ILE A 179 -9.70 1.66 -4.16
C ILE A 179 -10.62 2.89 -4.08
N LEU A 180 -10.17 4.04 -4.57
CA LEU A 180 -10.97 5.27 -4.61
C LEU A 180 -12.22 5.10 -5.48
N MET A 181 -12.09 4.43 -6.63
CA MET A 181 -13.22 4.09 -7.49
C MET A 181 -14.19 3.11 -6.81
N LYS A 182 -13.70 2.04 -6.18
CA LYS A 182 -14.54 1.08 -5.43
C LYS A 182 -15.30 1.73 -4.29
N LYS A 183 -14.72 2.76 -3.65
CA LYS A 183 -15.37 3.57 -2.62
C LYS A 183 -16.34 4.60 -3.19
N GLY A 184 -16.41 4.77 -4.52
CA GLY A 184 -17.30 5.69 -5.20
C GLY A 184 -16.88 7.16 -5.11
N ILE A 185 -15.58 7.42 -4.91
CA ILE A 185 -15.02 8.76 -4.77
C ILE A 185 -14.65 9.32 -6.14
N LEU A 186 -13.94 8.51 -6.94
CA LEU A 186 -13.59 8.81 -8.33
C LEU A 186 -14.46 7.99 -9.30
N ASN A 187 -14.73 8.56 -10.48
CA ASN A 187 -15.31 7.83 -11.60
C ASN A 187 -14.22 7.10 -12.40
N PHE A 188 -14.64 6.10 -13.19
CA PHE A 188 -13.74 5.49 -14.18
C PHE A 188 -13.56 6.44 -15.35
N THR A 189 -12.34 6.93 -15.55
CA THR A 189 -11.99 7.78 -16.69
C THR A 189 -11.24 6.97 -17.72
N GLN A 190 -11.74 6.92 -18.96
CA GLN A 190 -11.07 6.23 -20.05
C GLN A 190 -10.00 7.12 -20.73
N ASP A 191 -10.06 8.43 -20.56
CA ASP A 191 -9.24 9.38 -21.32
C ASP A 191 -8.03 9.91 -20.55
N GLN A 192 -7.42 9.10 -19.67
CA GLN A 192 -6.20 9.48 -18.95
C GLN A 192 -5.02 9.63 -19.90
N LYS A 193 -4.42 10.83 -19.94
CA LYS A 193 -3.28 11.18 -20.81
C LYS A 193 -2.31 12.12 -20.09
N ASP A 194 -1.02 11.86 -20.24
CA ASP A 194 0.07 12.70 -19.71
C ASP A 194 -0.14 13.14 -18.25
N GLU A 195 -0.29 14.44 -18.00
CA GLU A 195 -0.49 15.05 -16.68
C GLU A 195 -1.89 14.75 -16.10
N ASP A 196 -2.87 14.43 -16.95
CA ASP A 196 -4.21 14.00 -16.54
C ASP A 196 -4.24 12.48 -16.32
N ASN A 197 -3.32 11.99 -15.49
CA ASN A 197 -3.30 10.64 -14.99
C ASN A 197 -3.35 10.65 -13.46
N PHE A 198 -3.77 9.54 -12.86
CA PHE A 198 -3.78 9.43 -11.42
C PHE A 198 -2.37 9.13 -10.90
N ASP A 199 -1.83 10.05 -10.08
CA ASP A 199 -0.65 9.83 -9.23
C ASP A 199 -1.06 10.02 -7.77
N SER A 200 -0.76 9.02 -6.92
CA SER A 200 -1.14 9.01 -5.51
C SER A 200 -0.53 10.18 -4.74
N GLU A 201 0.72 10.56 -5.06
CA GLU A 201 1.41 11.67 -4.41
C GLU A 201 0.82 13.02 -4.83
N ALA A 202 0.58 13.19 -6.14
CA ALA A 202 -0.05 14.40 -6.67
C ALA A 202 -1.48 14.59 -6.15
N TYR A 203 -2.24 13.50 -6.03
CA TYR A 203 -3.58 13.50 -5.46
C TYR A 203 -3.57 13.88 -3.98
N LEU A 204 -2.67 13.30 -3.18
CA LEU A 204 -2.51 13.65 -1.77
C LEU A 204 -2.03 15.08 -1.55
N ALA A 205 -1.22 15.62 -2.46
CA ALA A 205 -0.78 17.02 -2.45
C ALA A 205 -1.88 18.00 -2.89
N GLY A 206 -3.02 17.51 -3.40
CA GLY A 206 -4.10 18.32 -3.96
C GLY A 206 -3.76 18.95 -5.31
N GLN A 207 -2.72 18.46 -5.99
CA GLN A 207 -2.34 18.88 -7.34
C GLN A 207 -3.19 18.19 -8.42
N TYR A 208 -3.66 16.98 -8.12
CA TYR A 208 -4.54 16.20 -8.99
C TYR A 208 -5.91 15.99 -8.31
N THR A 209 -7.00 16.19 -9.05
CA THR A 209 -8.36 15.94 -8.53
C THR A 209 -9.10 14.84 -9.26
N GLY A 210 -8.82 14.64 -10.56
CA GLY A 210 -9.53 13.69 -11.42
C GLY A 210 -11.03 14.00 -11.57
N ASP A 211 -11.78 13.05 -12.13
CA ASP A 211 -13.25 13.11 -12.19
C ASP A 211 -13.86 12.60 -10.88
N VAL A 212 -14.26 13.55 -10.03
CA VAL A 212 -14.79 13.28 -8.69
C VAL A 212 -16.29 13.00 -8.77
N ARG A 213 -16.68 11.81 -8.32
CA ARG A 213 -18.09 11.46 -8.12
C ARG A 213 -18.66 12.05 -6.84
N LYS A 214 -17.95 11.85 -5.73
CA LYS A 214 -18.39 12.28 -4.40
C LYS A 214 -17.20 12.45 -3.47
N ASN A 215 -17.00 13.67 -3.01
CA ASN A 215 -16.00 13.97 -2.00
C ASN A 215 -16.46 13.54 -0.60
N LEU A 216 -15.50 13.36 0.30
CA LEU A 216 -15.79 13.10 1.70
C LEU A 216 -16.29 14.38 2.38
N LYS A 217 -17.16 14.21 3.38
CA LYS A 217 -17.60 15.33 4.21
C LYS A 217 -16.49 15.69 5.19
N ASN A 218 -16.20 16.98 5.27
CA ASN A 218 -15.38 17.57 6.31
C ASN A 218 -16.24 17.65 7.59
N LEU A 219 -15.90 16.82 8.58
CA LEU A 219 -16.54 16.76 9.90
C LEU A 219 -16.30 18.05 10.71
N GLY A 220 -15.20 18.78 10.43
CA GLY A 220 -14.86 20.02 11.12
C GLY A 220 -15.66 21.23 10.64
N ASN A 221 -15.81 21.43 9.34
CA ASN A 221 -16.41 22.64 8.76
C ASN A 221 -17.69 22.37 7.94
N GLY A 222 -18.12 21.11 7.83
CA GLY A 222 -19.32 20.71 7.10
C GLY A 222 -19.22 20.79 5.57
N GLY A 223 -18.08 21.19 5.03
CA GLY A 223 -17.79 21.22 3.59
C GLY A 223 -17.42 19.86 3.01
N GLU A 224 -17.03 19.83 1.75
CA GLU A 224 -16.47 18.63 1.09
C GLU A 224 -14.94 18.71 1.03
N ARG A 225 -14.27 17.57 1.14
CA ARG A 225 -12.81 17.46 1.03
C ARG A 225 -12.39 16.21 0.27
N GLN A 226 -11.19 16.27 -0.30
CA GLN A 226 -10.50 15.11 -0.86
C GLN A 226 -10.07 14.13 0.24
N VAL A 227 -9.79 12.91 -0.20
CA VAL A 227 -9.26 11.86 0.67
C VAL A 227 -7.84 12.22 1.08
N LYS A 228 -7.57 12.12 2.38
CA LYS A 228 -6.24 12.27 2.95
C LYS A 228 -5.69 10.90 3.33
N MET A 229 -4.37 10.83 3.51
CA MET A 229 -3.73 9.62 4.04
C MET A 229 -4.28 9.24 5.43
N GLU A 230 -4.66 10.23 6.23
CA GLU A 230 -5.25 10.08 7.57
C GLU A 230 -6.60 9.34 7.57
N ASP A 231 -7.32 9.32 6.43
CA ASP A 231 -8.59 8.61 6.32
C ASP A 231 -8.41 7.08 6.28
N GLY A 232 -7.17 6.60 6.06
CA GLY A 232 -6.86 5.17 6.01
C GLY A 232 -7.50 4.42 4.83
N ILE A 233 -7.97 5.15 3.81
CA ILE A 233 -8.57 4.57 2.61
C ILE A 233 -7.50 4.10 1.63
N MET A 234 -6.47 4.93 1.41
CA MET A 234 -5.39 4.63 0.47
C MET A 234 -4.30 3.79 1.15
N LEU A 235 -3.63 2.97 0.35
CA LEU A 235 -2.51 2.15 0.78
C LEU A 235 -1.20 2.95 0.66
N PRO A 236 -0.22 2.68 1.55
CA PRO A 236 1.13 3.22 1.41
C PRO A 236 1.80 2.70 0.12
N PRO A 237 2.84 3.40 -0.38
CA PRO A 237 3.50 3.05 -1.63
C PRO A 237 4.22 1.70 -1.54
N TYR A 238 4.13 0.94 -2.65
CA TYR A 238 4.94 -0.25 -2.87
C TYR A 238 6.41 0.15 -3.11
N ARG A 239 7.34 -0.71 -2.72
CA ARG A 239 8.79 -0.48 -2.80
C ARG A 239 9.51 -1.75 -3.22
#